data_AF-A0A158E7K9-F1
#
_entry.id   AF-A0A158E7K9-F1
#
_cell.length_a   1.000
_cell.length_b   1.000
_cell.length_c   1.000
_cell.angle_alpha   90.00
_cell.angle_beta   90.00
_cell.angle_gamma   90.00
#
_symmetry.space_group_name_H-M   'P 1'
#
loop_
_entity.id
_entity.type
_entity.pdbx_description
1 polymer ?
#
loop_
_entity_poly.entity_id
_entity_poly.type
_entity_poly.pdbx_seq_one_letter_code
_entity_poly.pdbx_strand_id
1 'polypeptide(L)'
;MENAFNPALVQFYVDRCLALGTRNQAGEDVSETLKETVDEAFAHFDNRGVATPVEHKRRFAVQLRTIAGLLGQSMPLQAKILMDAYVRASAKLTQT
;
A
#
# COMPACT_ATOMS: atom_id res chain seq x y z
N MET A 1 -7.22 -20.85 17.93
CA MET A 1 -6.48 -20.36 16.75
C MET A 1 -6.29 -18.87 16.94
N GLU A 2 -5.06 -18.44 17.15
CA GLU A 2 -4.74 -17.03 17.37
C GLU A 2 -4.92 -16.31 16.04
N ASN A 3 -6.03 -15.60 15.95
CA ASN A 3 -6.41 -14.79 14.81
C ASN A 3 -5.56 -13.52 14.93
N ALA A 4 -4.29 -13.62 14.51
CA ALA A 4 -3.25 -12.62 14.75
C ALA A 4 -3.06 -11.72 13.52
N PHE A 5 -2.42 -10.57 13.76
CA PHE A 5 -1.96 -9.69 12.69
C PHE A 5 -1.04 -10.45 11.73
N ASN A 6 -1.27 -10.31 10.42
CA ASN A 6 -0.49 -10.94 9.35
C ASN A 6 0.43 -9.90 8.68
N PRO A 7 1.68 -9.74 9.12
CA PRO A 7 2.63 -8.81 8.53
C PRO A 7 2.94 -9.11 7.06
N ALA A 8 2.93 -10.39 6.66
CA ALA A 8 3.26 -10.79 5.31
C ALA A 8 2.22 -10.29 4.30
N LEU A 9 0.95 -10.22 4.70
CA LEU A 9 -0.11 -9.68 3.83
C LEU A 9 0.08 -8.18 3.59
N VAL A 10 0.46 -7.41 4.62
CA VAL A 10 0.78 -5.98 4.45
C VAL A 10 1.99 -5.81 3.54
N GLN A 11 3.07 -6.56 3.81
CA GLN A 11 4.29 -6.48 3.03
C GLN A 11 4.06 -6.82 1.55
N PHE A 12 3.25 -7.84 1.25
CA PHE A 12 2.89 -8.22 -0.10
C PHE A 12 2.32 -7.04 -0.91
N TYR A 13 1.41 -6.26 -0.32
CA TYR A 13 0.84 -5.11 -1.01
C TYR A 13 1.80 -3.92 -1.10
N VAL A 14 2.68 -3.73 -0.12
CA VAL A 14 3.74 -2.74 -0.20
C VAL A 14 4.70 -3.06 -1.34
N ASP A 15 5.11 -4.33 -1.48
CA ASP A 15 5.99 -4.80 -2.55
C ASP A 15 5.35 -4.62 -3.92
N ARG A 16 4.04 -4.83 -4.05
CA ARG A 16 3.30 -4.53 -5.29
C ARG A 16 3.33 -3.04 -5.62
N CYS A 17 3.11 -2.15 -4.65
CA CYS A 17 3.23 -0.70 -4.88
C CYS A 17 4.66 -0.31 -5.27
N LEU A 18 5.68 -0.94 -4.70
CA LEU A 18 7.08 -0.76 -5.09
C LEU A 18 7.32 -1.22 -6.54
N ALA A 19 6.83 -2.38 -6.94
CA ALA A 19 6.96 -2.87 -8.30
C ALA A 19 6.30 -1.90 -9.32
N LEU A 20 5.16 -1.30 -8.97
CA LEU A 20 4.52 -0.27 -9.79
C LEU A 20 5.37 0.99 -9.91
N GLY A 21 6.07 1.40 -8.84
CA GLY A 21 7.03 2.49 -8.93
C GLY A 21 8.14 2.21 -9.95
N THR A 22 8.69 0.99 -9.96
CA THR A 22 9.74 0.60 -10.91
C THR A 22 9.23 0.60 -12.35
N ARG A 23 8.00 0.09 -12.57
CA ARG A 23 7.34 0.16 -13.88
C ARG A 23 7.08 1.60 -14.32
N ASN A 24 6.66 2.46 -13.40
CA ASN A 24 6.46 3.88 -13.71
C ASN A 24 7.77 4.58 -14.09
N GLN A 25 8.89 4.24 -13.43
CA GLN A 25 10.21 4.72 -13.81
C GLN A 25 10.63 4.27 -15.23
N ALA A 26 10.14 3.12 -15.69
CA ALA A 26 10.33 2.64 -17.06
C ALA A 26 9.41 3.33 -18.09
N GLY A 27 8.55 4.27 -17.66
CA GLY A 27 7.64 5.03 -18.52
C GLY A 27 6.23 4.45 -18.64
N GLU A 28 5.89 3.42 -17.86
CA GLU A 28 4.54 2.87 -17.85
C GLU A 28 3.56 3.75 -17.06
N ASP A 29 2.34 3.90 -17.57
CA ASP A 29 1.23 4.42 -16.79
C ASP A 29 0.72 3.33 -15.85
N VAL A 30 0.87 3.55 -14.55
CA VAL A 30 0.49 2.62 -13.50
C VAL A 30 -0.68 3.13 -12.67
N SER A 31 -1.30 4.25 -13.05
CA SER A 31 -2.28 4.96 -12.22
C SER A 31 -3.52 4.11 -11.88
N GLU A 32 -4.04 3.37 -12.87
CA GLU A 32 -5.16 2.44 -12.70
C GLU A 32 -4.75 1.23 -11.86
N THR A 33 -3.64 0.56 -12.22
CA THR A 33 -3.14 -0.60 -11.47
C THR A 33 -2.78 -0.26 -10.02
N LEU A 34 -2.31 0.96 -9.75
CA LEU A 34 -2.03 1.44 -8.40
C LEU A 34 -3.33 1.57 -7.59
N LYS A 35 -4.37 2.13 -8.20
CA LYS A 35 -5.70 2.22 -7.57
C LYS A 35 -6.22 0.82 -7.26
N GLU A 36 -6.21 -0.08 -8.23
CA GLU A 36 -6.66 -1.47 -8.07
C GLU A 36 -5.88 -2.19 -6.97
N THR A 37 -4.55 -2.02 -6.92
CA THR A 37 -3.71 -2.62 -5.88
C THR A 37 -4.10 -2.15 -4.48
N VAL A 38 -4.38 -0.86 -4.30
CA VAL A 38 -4.85 -0.32 -3.01
C VAL A 38 -6.27 -0.81 -2.69
N ASP A 39 -7.14 -0.91 -3.69
CA ASP A 39 -8.51 -1.41 -3.54
C ASP A 39 -8.53 -2.89 -3.11
N GLU A 40 -7.75 -3.74 -3.79
CA GLU A 40 -7.54 -5.14 -3.44
C GLU A 40 -6.96 -5.30 -2.04
N ALA A 41 -5.96 -4.49 -1.67
CA ALA A 41 -5.37 -4.53 -0.33
C ALA A 41 -6.43 -4.37 0.75
N PHE A 42 -7.29 -3.35 0.62
CA PHE A 42 -8.37 -3.09 1.58
C PHE A 42 -9.39 -4.22 1.61
N ALA A 43 -9.79 -4.75 0.45
CA ALA A 43 -10.72 -5.88 0.37
C ALA A 43 -10.15 -7.13 1.05
N HIS A 44 -8.86 -7.41 0.87
CA HIS A 44 -8.20 -8.54 1.53
C HIS A 44 -8.03 -8.33 3.03
N PHE A 45 -7.73 -7.11 3.48
CA PHE A 45 -7.68 -6.78 4.89
C PHE A 45 -9.05 -6.92 5.57
N ASP A 46 -10.15 -6.67 4.85
CA ASP A 46 -11.52 -6.81 5.34
C ASP A 46 -12.07 -8.25 5.27
N ASN A 47 -11.32 -9.20 4.71
CA ASN A 47 -11.76 -10.58 4.61
C ASN A 47 -11.92 -11.22 6.00
N ARG A 48 -12.95 -12.06 6.18
CA ARG A 48 -13.31 -12.71 7.46
C ARG A 48 -12.20 -13.55 8.11
N GLY A 49 -11.12 -13.86 7.39
CA GLY A 49 -9.92 -14.51 7.92
C GLY A 49 -8.91 -13.57 8.58
N VAL A 50 -9.09 -12.25 8.48
CA VAL A 50 -8.22 -11.25 9.08
C VAL A 50 -8.84 -10.73 10.36
N ALA A 51 -8.19 -11.01 11.48
CA ALA A 51 -8.71 -10.66 12.80
C ALA A 51 -8.65 -9.17 13.13
N THR A 52 -7.72 -8.45 12.52
CA THR A 52 -7.47 -7.02 12.78
C THR A 52 -7.45 -6.19 11.48
N PRO A 53 -8.57 -6.08 10.75
CA PRO A 53 -8.62 -5.38 9.45
C PRO A 53 -8.09 -3.95 9.51
N VAL A 54 -8.51 -3.20 10.53
CA VAL A 54 -8.12 -1.79 10.73
C VAL A 54 -6.61 -1.67 10.98
N GLU A 55 -6.01 -2.59 11.73
CA GLU A 55 -4.58 -2.57 11.99
C GLU A 55 -3.77 -2.82 10.71
N HIS A 56 -4.20 -3.77 9.85
CA HIS A 56 -3.55 -4.01 8.57
C HIS A 56 -3.62 -2.79 7.65
N LYS A 57 -4.79 -2.16 7.54
CA LYS A 57 -4.98 -0.94 6.75
C LYS A 57 -4.07 0.20 7.25
N ARG A 58 -4.01 0.41 8.57
CA ARG A 58 -3.13 1.43 9.18
C ARG A 58 -1.66 1.13 8.93
N ARG A 59 -1.22 -0.11 9.15
CA ARG A 59 0.17 -0.54 8.91
C ARG A 59 0.57 -0.37 7.45
N PHE A 60 -0.31 -0.74 6.53
CA PHE A 60 -0.11 -0.55 5.10
C PHE A 60 0.11 0.92 4.76
N ALA A 61 -0.79 1.81 5.18
CA ALA A 61 -0.65 3.25 4.94
C ALA A 61 0.66 3.81 5.55
N VAL A 62 0.97 3.45 6.80
CA VAL A 62 2.19 3.89 7.48
C VAL A 62 3.44 3.43 6.73
N GLN A 63 3.52 2.15 6.33
CA GLN A 63 4.68 1.63 5.60
C GLN A 63 4.88 2.32 4.25
N LEU A 64 3.81 2.56 3.49
CA LEU A 64 3.88 3.30 2.23
C LEU A 64 4.51 4.69 2.45
N ARG A 65 4.02 5.45 3.44
CA ARG A 65 4.55 6.78 3.76
C ARG A 65 5.99 6.73 4.24
N THR A 66 6.33 5.78 5.11
CA THR A 66 7.69 5.62 5.64
C THR A 66 8.68 5.33 4.52
N ILE A 67 8.38 4.37 3.64
CA ILE A 67 9.26 4.01 2.54
C ILE A 67 9.35 5.16 1.52
N ALA A 68 8.24 5.83 1.21
CA ALA A 68 8.26 7.03 0.36
C ALA A 68 9.21 8.11 0.91
N GLY A 69 9.20 8.34 2.23
CA GLY A 69 10.10 9.28 2.90
C GLY A 69 11.57 8.88 2.78
N LEU A 70 11.89 7.59 2.92
CA LEU A 70 13.26 7.06 2.76
C LEU A 70 13.76 7.18 1.31
N LEU A 71 12.86 7.04 0.34
CA LEU A 71 13.19 7.09 -1.08
C LEU A 71 13.14 8.51 -1.67
N GLY A 72 12.59 9.49 -0.95
CA GLY A 72 12.27 10.81 -1.49
C GLY A 72 13.46 11.56 -2.12
N GLN A 73 14.69 11.31 -1.65
CA GLN A 73 15.89 11.94 -2.19
C GLN A 73 16.57 11.12 -3.30
N SER A 74 16.54 9.80 -3.22
CA SER A 74 17.29 8.92 -4.13
C SER A 74 16.46 8.39 -5.30
N MET A 75 15.14 8.24 -5.11
CA MET A 75 14.21 7.68 -6.08
C MET A 75 12.88 8.47 -6.05
N PRO A 76 12.87 9.73 -6.52
CA PRO A 76 11.71 10.62 -6.35
C PRO A 76 10.43 10.13 -7.07
N LEU A 77 10.56 9.49 -8.24
CA LEU A 77 9.41 8.89 -8.93
C LEU A 77 8.83 7.69 -8.16
N GLN A 78 9.69 6.85 -7.61
CA GLN A 78 9.30 5.72 -6.76
C GLN A 78 8.58 6.23 -5.50
N ALA A 79 9.16 7.23 -4.84
CA ALA A 79 8.59 7.87 -3.66
C ALA A 79 7.21 8.48 -3.96
N LYS A 80 7.05 9.12 -5.14
CA LYS A 80 5.77 9.66 -5.58
C LYS A 80 4.70 8.58 -5.70
N ILE A 81 4.98 7.45 -6.36
CA ILE A 81 4.01 6.35 -6.51
C ILE A 81 3.58 5.79 -5.14
N LEU A 82 4.52 5.60 -4.22
CA LEU A 82 4.19 5.16 -2.87
C LEU A 82 3.38 6.19 -2.10
N MET A 83 3.67 7.48 -2.28
CA MET A 83 2.93 8.55 -1.63
C MET A 83 1.51 8.70 -2.20
N ASP A 84 1.32 8.51 -3.50
CA ASP A 84 0.01 8.47 -4.15
C ASP A 84 -0.82 7.28 -3.63
N ALA A 85 -0.19 6.11 -3.45
CA ALA A 85 -0.83 4.96 -2.80
C ALA A 85 -1.22 5.27 -1.34
N TYR A 86 -0.33 5.94 -0.58
CA TYR A 86 -0.61 6.36 0.80
C TYR A 86 -1.80 7.31 0.87
N VAL A 87 -1.89 8.31 -0.02
CA VAL A 87 -3.01 9.25 -0.06
C VAL A 87 -4.32 8.52 -0.28
N ARG A 88 -4.36 7.55 -1.22
CA ARG A 88 -5.54 6.71 -1.48
C ARG A 88 -5.91 5.85 -0.27
N ALA A 89 -4.93 5.17 0.33
CA ALA A 89 -5.16 4.35 1.52
C ALA A 89 -5.67 5.19 2.70
N SER A 90 -5.11 6.39 2.89
CA SER A 90 -5.52 7.32 3.95
C SER A 90 -6.94 7.83 3.74
N ALA A 91 -7.30 8.21 2.50
CA ALA A 91 -8.66 8.61 2.16
C ALA A 91 -9.67 7.50 2.49
N LYS A 92 -9.36 6.25 2.14
CA LYS A 92 -10.21 5.11 2.47
C LYS A 92 -10.36 4.86 3.96
N LEU A 93 -9.29 5.02 4.74
CA LEU A 93 -9.32 4.87 6.20
C LEU A 93 -10.27 5.87 6.88
N THR A 94 -10.48 7.05 6.29
CA THR A 94 -11.42 8.05 6.82
C THR A 94 -12.88 7.77 6.49
N GLN A 95 -13.16 6.83 5.57
CA GLN A 95 -14.50 6.48 5.12
C GLN A 95 -15.07 5.22 5.80
N THR A 96 -14.22 4.48 6.52
CA THR A 96 -14.59 3.33 7.38
C THR A 96 -14.85 3.75 8.81
#